data_AF-A0A9W8YE17-F1
#
_entry.id   AF-A0A9W8YE17-F1
#
_cell.length_a   1.000
_cell.length_b   1.000
_cell.length_c   1.000
_cell.angle_alpha   90.00
_cell.angle_beta   90.00
_cell.angle_gamma   90.00
#
_symmetry.space_group_name_H-M   'P 1'
#
loop_
_entity.id
_entity.type
_entity.pdbx_description
1 polymer ?
#
loop_
_entity_poly.entity_id
_entity_poly.type
_entity_poly.pdbx_seq_one_letter_code
_entity_poly.pdbx_strand_id
1 'polypeptide(L)'
;MELRNLKTRTESGKFDDAQYILGQVRGTIGAIRYLSHTGTPEVNGFLTAIINNVGAQWRLSQQVHNANHPNDRTAIGDFWSEWVKDFYANFVIGNARNWAREAIDGLREAWTNSADPGAQQILDALTSLDTQLETLTIDTSLWF
;
A
#
# COMPACT_ATOMS: atom_id res chain seq x y z
N MET A 1 -2.16 3.00 -15.13
CA MET A 1 -3.22 1.99 -15.27
C MET A 1 -4.55 2.72 -15.13
N GLU A 2 -5.39 2.76 -16.17
CA GLU A 2 -6.67 3.49 -16.08
C GLU A 2 -7.68 2.71 -15.23
N LEU A 3 -8.22 3.33 -14.18
CA LEU A 3 -9.23 2.77 -13.28
C LEU A 3 -10.47 2.23 -14.04
N ARG A 4 -10.81 2.82 -15.19
CA ARG A 4 -11.92 2.37 -16.05
C ARG A 4 -11.72 0.95 -16.57
N ASN A 5 -10.49 0.57 -16.95
CA ASN A 5 -10.21 -0.79 -17.44
C ASN A 5 -10.26 -1.85 -16.34
N LEU A 6 -10.12 -1.44 -15.08
CA LEU A 6 -10.12 -2.34 -13.93
C LEU A 6 -11.55 -2.75 -13.56
N LYS A 7 -12.46 -1.76 -13.48
CA LYS A 7 -13.88 -1.98 -13.23
C LYS A 7 -14.53 -2.89 -14.29
N THR A 8 -14.24 -2.62 -15.56
CA THR A 8 -14.74 -3.46 -16.66
C THR A 8 -14.28 -4.91 -16.57
N ARG A 9 -13.06 -5.16 -16.06
CA ARG A 9 -12.52 -6.52 -15.91
C ARG A 9 -13.12 -7.25 -14.72
N THR A 10 -13.26 -6.58 -13.57
CA THR A 10 -13.92 -7.14 -12.38
C THR A 10 -15.35 -7.57 -12.66
N GLU A 11 -16.08 -6.83 -13.50
CA GLU A 11 -17.49 -7.08 -13.81
C GLU A 11 -17.68 -8.02 -15.03
N SER A 12 -16.60 -8.43 -15.70
CA SER A 12 -16.68 -9.12 -16.99
C SER A 12 -17.27 -10.54 -16.94
N GLY A 13 -17.22 -11.19 -15.77
CA GLY A 13 -17.55 -12.61 -15.61
C GLY A 13 -16.60 -13.56 -16.35
N LYS A 14 -15.46 -13.08 -16.89
CA LYS A 14 -14.51 -13.90 -17.65
C LYS A 14 -13.38 -14.40 -16.76
N PHE A 15 -13.07 -15.69 -16.86
CA PHE A 15 -12.03 -16.33 -16.04
C PHE A 15 -10.66 -15.65 -16.13
N ASP A 16 -10.20 -15.30 -17.34
CA ASP A 16 -8.91 -14.64 -17.54
C ASP A 16 -8.84 -13.26 -16.88
N ASP A 17 -9.94 -12.50 -16.95
CA ASP A 17 -10.03 -11.19 -16.29
C ASP A 17 -10.04 -11.34 -14.77
N ALA A 18 -10.71 -12.37 -14.23
CA ALA A 18 -10.66 -12.68 -12.81
C ALA A 18 -9.25 -13.06 -12.35
N GLN A 19 -8.55 -13.92 -13.08
CA GLN A 19 -7.16 -14.28 -12.78
C GLN A 19 -6.22 -13.07 -12.82
N TYR A 20 -6.40 -12.19 -13.81
CA TYR A 20 -5.63 -10.95 -13.90
C TYR A 20 -5.82 -10.09 -12.66
N ILE A 21 -7.07 -9.83 -12.26
CA ILE A 21 -7.39 -8.99 -11.09
C ILE A 21 -6.89 -9.64 -9.79
N LEU A 22 -7.09 -10.95 -9.61
CA LEU A 22 -6.50 -11.69 -8.48
C LEU A 22 -4.98 -11.53 -8.42
N GLY A 23 -4.31 -11.58 -9.58
CA GLY A 23 -2.88 -11.31 -9.70
C GLY A 23 -2.49 -9.91 -9.24
N GLN A 24 -3.26 -8.88 -9.61
CA GLN A 24 -3.02 -7.51 -9.17
C GLN A 24 -3.21 -7.37 -7.64
N VAL A 25 -4.28 -7.94 -7.08
CA VAL A 25 -4.53 -7.89 -5.63
C VAL A 25 -3.40 -8.58 -4.85
N ARG A 26 -2.97 -9.77 -5.32
CA ARG A 26 -1.80 -10.48 -4.77
C ARG A 26 -0.53 -9.65 -4.86
N GLY A 27 -0.31 -8.97 -5.99
CA GLY A 27 0.83 -8.08 -6.19
C GLY A 27 0.85 -6.92 -5.20
N THR A 28 -0.29 -6.27 -4.98
CA THR A 28 -0.45 -5.19 -4.00
C THR A 28 -0.16 -5.66 -2.57
N ILE A 29 -0.75 -6.79 -2.15
CA ILE A 29 -0.46 -7.40 -0.84
C ILE A 29 1.02 -7.75 -0.71
N GLY A 30 1.60 -8.37 -1.75
CA GLY A 30 2.99 -8.76 -1.81
C GLY A 30 3.95 -7.57 -1.68
N ALA A 31 3.67 -6.46 -2.37
CA ALA A 31 4.47 -5.25 -2.31
C ALA A 31 4.49 -4.64 -0.90
N ILE A 32 3.34 -4.56 -0.23
CA ILE A 32 3.28 -4.06 1.15
C ILE A 32 4.04 -5.00 2.09
N ARG A 33 3.81 -6.31 2.00
CA ARG A 33 4.54 -7.29 2.82
C ARG A 33 6.05 -7.25 2.58
N TYR A 34 6.47 -6.99 1.35
CA TYR A 34 7.88 -6.81 1.01
C TYR A 34 8.47 -5.59 1.74
N LEU A 35 7.80 -4.44 1.74
CA LEU A 35 8.24 -3.24 2.48
C LEU A 35 8.31 -3.48 3.99
N SER A 36 7.51 -4.40 4.51
CA SER A 36 7.46 -4.76 5.93
C SER A 36 8.35 -5.96 6.27
N HIS A 37 9.11 -6.48 5.31
CA HIS A 37 9.89 -7.68 5.52
C HIS A 37 11.12 -7.40 6.40
N THR A 38 11.24 -8.13 7.51
CA THR A 38 12.34 -8.06 8.49
C THR A 38 13.30 -9.25 8.41
N GLY A 39 13.08 -10.18 7.47
CA GLY A 39 13.94 -11.33 7.23
C GLY A 39 15.16 -10.99 6.37
N THR A 40 15.69 -11.96 5.63
CA THR A 40 16.77 -11.72 4.65
C THR A 40 16.19 -11.64 3.23
N PRO A 41 16.30 -10.49 2.53
CA PRO A 41 16.93 -9.23 2.96
C PRO A 41 16.05 -8.40 3.90
N GLU A 42 16.66 -7.59 4.79
CA GLU A 42 15.94 -6.77 5.77
C GLU A 42 15.38 -5.48 5.14
N VAL A 43 14.33 -5.64 4.32
CA VAL A 43 13.76 -4.54 3.51
C VAL A 43 13.21 -3.42 4.37
N ASN A 44 12.53 -3.73 5.48
CA ASN A 44 12.00 -2.70 6.38
C ASN A 44 13.12 -1.89 7.04
N GLY A 45 14.25 -2.53 7.37
CA GLY A 45 15.45 -1.85 7.87
C GLY A 45 16.05 -0.91 6.82
N PHE A 46 16.14 -1.34 5.56
CA PHE A 46 16.57 -0.47 4.46
C PHE A 46 15.63 0.72 4.24
N LEU A 47 14.31 0.49 4.28
CA LEU A 47 13.32 1.56 4.18
C LEU A 47 13.49 2.57 5.33
N THR A 48 13.64 2.08 6.56
CA THR A 48 13.90 2.90 7.74
C THR A 48 15.14 3.77 7.57
N ALA A 49 16.25 3.20 7.08
CA ALA A 49 17.48 3.95 6.82
C ALA A 49 17.27 5.08 5.79
N ILE A 50 16.51 4.83 4.73
CA ILE A 50 16.17 5.83 3.71
C ILE A 50 15.33 6.96 4.32
N ILE A 51 14.25 6.63 5.04
CA ILE A 51 13.36 7.61 5.65
C ILE A 51 14.12 8.51 6.65
N ASN A 52 14.96 7.90 7.49
CA ASN A 52 15.76 8.64 8.47
C ASN A 52 16.81 9.52 7.80
N ASN A 53 17.43 9.06 6.72
CA ASN A 53 18.40 9.86 5.96
C ASN A 53 17.74 11.11 5.34
N VAL A 54 16.58 10.96 4.70
CA VAL A 54 15.83 12.10 4.14
C VAL A 54 15.41 13.06 5.26
N GLY A 55 14.97 12.55 6.41
CA GLY A 55 14.64 13.37 7.58
C GLY A 55 15.83 14.17 8.11
N ALA A 56 17.03 13.58 8.13
CA ALA A 56 18.25 14.28 8.51
C ALA A 56 18.59 15.44 7.56
N GLN A 57 18.37 15.25 6.25
CA GLN A 57 18.58 16.30 5.24
C GLN A 57 17.58 17.46 5.41
N TRP A 58 16.31 17.17 5.71
CA TRP A 58 15.32 18.20 6.02
C TRP A 58 15.67 18.99 7.27
N ARG A 59 16.11 18.31 8.34
CA ARG A 59 16.54 18.97 9.59
C ARG A 59 17.77 19.86 9.38
N LEU A 60 18.74 19.40 8.59
CA LEU A 60 19.92 20.21 8.25
C LEU A 60 19.49 21.48 7.48
N SER A 61 18.64 21.31 6.48
CA SER A 61 18.12 22.43 5.68
C SER A 61 17.34 23.43 6.54
N GLN A 62 16.51 22.94 7.46
CA GLN A 62 15.80 23.75 8.45
C GLN A 62 16.76 24.57 9.33
N GLN A 63 17.82 23.94 9.83
CA GLN A 63 18.81 24.62 10.68
C GLN A 63 19.49 25.77 9.93
N VAL A 64 19.92 25.52 8.69
CA VAL A 64 20.55 26.53 7.84
C VAL A 64 19.57 27.67 7.52
N HIS A 65 18.32 27.36 7.16
CA HIS A 65 17.30 28.37 6.90
C HIS A 65 17.04 29.24 8.13
N ASN A 66 16.78 28.61 9.28
CA ASN A 66 16.41 29.30 10.51
C ASN A 66 17.56 30.12 11.11
N ALA A 67 18.81 29.75 10.85
CA ALA A 67 19.98 30.55 11.23
C ALA A 67 20.06 31.86 10.42
N ASN A 68 19.66 31.83 9.15
CA ASN A 68 19.67 32.99 8.26
C ASN A 68 18.36 33.81 8.32
N HIS A 69 17.26 33.22 8.80
CA HIS A 69 15.95 33.83 8.89
C HIS A 69 15.37 33.72 10.32
N PRO A 70 15.96 34.41 11.31
CA PRO A 70 15.57 34.25 12.72
C PRO A 70 14.13 34.67 13.03
N ASN A 71 13.55 35.56 12.22
CA ASN A 71 12.16 36.03 12.35
C ASN A 71 11.16 35.26 11.48
N ASP A 72 11.62 34.34 10.63
CA ASP A 72 10.79 33.55 9.71
C ASP A 72 11.26 32.09 9.69
N ARG A 73 11.05 31.44 10.85
CA ARG A 73 11.54 30.09 11.11
C ARG A 73 10.56 29.05 10.59
N THR A 74 11.10 27.94 10.08
CA THR A 74 10.35 26.79 9.60
C THR A 74 10.58 25.56 10.48
N ALA A 75 9.66 24.60 10.38
CA ALA A 75 9.68 23.31 11.08
C ALA A 75 9.56 22.12 10.09
N ILE A 76 10.16 22.25 8.90
CA ILE A 76 10.03 21.27 7.82
C ILE A 76 10.53 19.86 8.20
N GLY A 77 11.52 19.76 9.09
CA GLY A 77 12.02 18.47 9.59
C GLY A 77 11.02 17.76 10.50
N ASP A 78 10.31 18.51 11.34
CA ASP A 78 9.25 17.96 12.20
C ASP A 78 8.04 17.55 11.34
N PHE A 79 7.65 18.42 10.39
CA PHE A 79 6.62 18.10 9.40
C PHE A 79 6.94 16.80 8.64
N TRP A 80 8.17 16.64 8.13
CA TRP A 80 8.57 15.39 7.44
C TRP A 80 8.35 14.18 8.34
N SER A 81 8.75 14.28 9.61
CA SER A 81 8.71 13.17 10.55
C SER A 81 7.27 12.70 10.86
N GLU A 82 6.34 13.64 11.00
CA GLU A 82 4.93 13.30 11.20
C GLU A 82 4.30 12.81 9.90
N TRP A 83 4.46 13.59 8.84
CA TRP A 83 3.83 13.35 7.55
C TRP A 83 4.21 11.99 6.95
N VAL A 84 5.49 11.59 7.03
CA VAL A 84 5.93 10.35 6.38
C VAL A 84 5.35 9.11 7.07
N LYS A 85 5.19 9.13 8.40
CA LYS A 85 4.53 8.06 9.17
C LYS A 85 3.08 7.93 8.72
N ASP A 86 2.35 9.04 8.67
CA ASP A 86 0.96 9.07 8.20
C ASP A 86 0.83 8.65 6.73
N PHE A 87 1.77 9.07 5.88
CA PHE A 87 1.78 8.72 4.46
C PHE A 87 1.84 7.21 4.28
N TYR A 88 2.75 6.50 4.95
CA TYR A 88 2.82 5.04 4.81
C TYR A 88 1.71 4.31 5.57
N ALA A 89 1.48 4.66 6.84
CA ALA A 89 0.52 3.96 7.69
C ALA A 89 -0.93 4.14 7.22
N ASN A 90 -1.29 5.35 6.81
CA ASN A 90 -2.66 5.69 6.46
C ASN A 90 -2.87 5.79 4.95
N PHE A 91 -2.04 6.57 4.25
CA PHE A 91 -2.29 6.81 2.83
C PHE A 91 -1.94 5.58 1.98
N VAL A 92 -0.72 5.05 2.05
CA VAL A 92 -0.30 3.91 1.21
C VAL A 92 -1.11 2.65 1.54
N ILE A 93 -1.16 2.26 2.81
CA ILE A 93 -1.88 1.04 3.22
C ILE A 93 -3.39 1.22 3.05
N GLY A 94 -3.95 2.38 3.39
CA GLY A 94 -5.38 2.66 3.25
C GLY A 94 -5.83 2.61 1.79
N ASN A 95 -5.10 3.26 0.87
CA ASN A 95 -5.42 3.20 -0.56
C ASN A 95 -5.28 1.78 -1.12
N ALA A 96 -4.24 1.05 -0.73
CA ALA A 96 -4.05 -0.33 -1.17
C ALA A 96 -5.18 -1.25 -0.70
N ARG A 97 -5.61 -1.12 0.57
CA ARG A 97 -6.75 -1.86 1.12
C ARG A 97 -8.05 -1.50 0.40
N ASN A 98 -8.35 -0.21 0.24
CA ASN A 98 -9.59 0.24 -0.39
C ASN A 98 -9.69 -0.25 -1.84
N TRP A 99 -8.63 -0.04 -2.62
CA TRP A 99 -8.58 -0.52 -4.01
C TRP A 99 -8.72 -2.05 -4.09
N ALA A 100 -8.03 -2.80 -3.22
CA ALA A 100 -8.09 -4.26 -3.23
C ALA A 100 -9.48 -4.79 -2.81
N ARG A 101 -10.13 -4.17 -1.82
CA ARG A 101 -11.50 -4.51 -1.43
C ARG A 101 -12.50 -4.23 -2.54
N GLU A 102 -12.43 -3.07 -3.18
CA GLU A 102 -13.29 -2.75 -4.32
C GLU A 102 -13.14 -3.78 -5.45
N ALA A 103 -11.90 -4.21 -5.75
CA ALA A 103 -11.64 -5.24 -6.74
C ALA A 103 -12.18 -6.62 -6.31
N ILE A 104 -12.03 -6.97 -5.03
CA ILE A 104 -12.53 -8.22 -4.47
C ILE A 104 -14.05 -8.26 -4.52
N ASP A 105 -14.73 -7.19 -4.10
CA ASP A 105 -16.18 -7.11 -4.05
C ASP A 105 -16.78 -7.15 -5.46
N GLY A 106 -16.20 -6.42 -6.41
CA GLY A 106 -16.63 -6.45 -7.81
C GLY A 106 -16.50 -7.85 -8.44
N LEU A 107 -15.39 -8.56 -8.18
CA LEU A 107 -15.28 -9.96 -8.61
C LEU A 107 -16.26 -10.87 -7.87
N ARG A 108 -16.42 -10.72 -6.56
CA ARG A 108 -17.32 -11.56 -5.77
C ARG A 108 -18.76 -11.44 -6.29
N GLU A 109 -19.22 -10.23 -6.61
CA GLU A 109 -20.53 -9.98 -7.21
C GLU A 109 -20.69 -10.70 -8.56
N ALA A 110 -19.71 -10.55 -9.47
CA ALA A 110 -19.78 -11.15 -10.80
C ALA A 110 -19.71 -12.69 -10.78
N TRP A 111 -19.10 -13.29 -9.76
CA TRP A 111 -18.80 -14.72 -9.72
C TRP A 111 -19.67 -15.56 -8.78
N THR A 112 -20.39 -14.96 -7.82
CA THR A 112 -21.18 -15.70 -6.81
C THR A 112 -22.21 -16.65 -7.42
N ASN A 113 -22.81 -16.28 -8.55
CA ASN A 113 -23.82 -17.09 -9.25
C ASN A 113 -23.32 -17.62 -10.61
N SER A 114 -22.01 -17.61 -10.84
CA SER A 114 -21.44 -18.07 -12.10
C SER A 114 -21.62 -19.59 -12.24
N ALA A 115 -22.00 -20.03 -13.44
CA ALA A 115 -22.07 -21.46 -13.79
C ALA A 115 -20.71 -22.04 -14.21
N ASP A 116 -19.65 -21.21 -14.21
CA ASP A 116 -18.29 -21.64 -14.56
C ASP A 116 -17.75 -22.63 -13.50
N PRO A 117 -17.19 -23.80 -13.90
CA PRO A 117 -16.62 -24.76 -12.95
C PRO A 117 -15.51 -24.20 -12.05
N GLY A 118 -14.82 -23.14 -12.49
CA GLY A 118 -13.79 -22.44 -11.75
C GLY A 118 -14.31 -21.39 -10.76
N ALA A 119 -15.63 -21.15 -10.69
CA ALA A 119 -16.19 -20.09 -9.85
C ALA A 119 -15.84 -20.25 -8.36
N GLN A 120 -15.93 -21.47 -7.83
CA GLN A 120 -15.58 -21.72 -6.43
C GLN A 120 -14.11 -21.40 -6.14
N GLN A 121 -13.20 -21.75 -7.05
CA GLN A 121 -11.77 -21.45 -6.91
C GLN A 121 -11.50 -19.93 -6.84
N ILE A 122 -12.24 -19.14 -7.64
CA ILE A 122 -12.15 -17.68 -7.59
C ILE A 122 -12.65 -17.16 -6.24
N LEU A 123 -13.82 -17.59 -5.79
CA LEU A 123 -14.44 -17.14 -4.53
C LEU A 123 -13.59 -17.49 -3.29
N ASP A 124 -12.97 -18.67 -3.27
CA ASP A 124 -12.05 -19.09 -2.21
C ASP A 124 -10.80 -18.21 -2.19
N ALA A 125 -10.24 -17.91 -3.37
CA ALA A 125 -9.10 -17.02 -3.49
C ALA A 125 -9.43 -15.61 -3.01
N LEU A 126 -10.60 -15.08 -3.36
CA LEU A 126 -11.07 -13.77 -2.90
C LEU A 126 -11.18 -13.71 -1.37
N THR A 127 -11.78 -14.73 -0.75
CA THR A 127 -11.91 -14.82 0.71
C THR A 127 -10.54 -14.84 1.40
N SER A 128 -9.58 -15.58 0.83
CA SER A 128 -8.20 -15.62 1.35
C SER A 128 -7.52 -14.25 1.23
N LEU A 129 -7.68 -13.55 0.10
CA LEU A 129 -7.06 -12.24 -0.11
C LEU A 129 -7.66 -11.17 0.82
N ASP A 130 -8.98 -11.17 0.98
CA ASP A 130 -9.71 -10.26 1.86
C ASP A 130 -9.20 -10.36 3.31
N THR A 131 -9.04 -11.58 3.82
CA THR A 131 -8.44 -11.83 5.15
C THR A 131 -7.03 -11.28 5.26
N GLN A 132 -6.22 -11.36 4.20
CA GLN A 132 -4.85 -10.86 4.22
C GLN A 132 -4.78 -9.33 4.25
N LEU A 133 -5.76 -8.62 3.70
CA LEU A 133 -5.81 -7.15 3.69
C LEU A 133 -5.87 -6.57 5.11
N GLU A 134 -6.58 -7.23 6.03
CA GLU A 134 -6.65 -6.78 7.43
C GLU A 134 -5.28 -6.75 8.10
N THR A 135 -4.41 -7.69 7.74
CA THR A 135 -3.08 -7.85 8.36
C THR A 135 -2.01 -6.91 7.81
N LEU A 136 -2.32 -6.10 6.79
CA LEU A 136 -1.33 -5.23 6.16
C LEU A 136 -0.86 -4.14 7.12
N THR A 137 0.44 -4.11 7.37
CA THR A 137 1.10 -3.10 8.19
C THR A 137 2.49 -2.85 7.64
N ILE A 138 3.04 -1.65 7.85
CA ILE A 138 4.45 -1.32 7.68
C ILE A 138 4.92 -0.82 9.03
N ASP A 139 5.97 -1.44 9.56
CA ASP A 139 6.55 -0.98 10.83
C ASP A 139 7.29 0.35 10.59
N THR A 140 6.83 1.38 11.30
CA THR A 140 7.39 2.73 11.29
C THR A 140 7.94 3.14 12.66
N SER A 141 8.04 2.19 13.61
CA SER A 141 8.43 2.46 15.01
C SER A 141 9.86 2.97 15.15
N LEU A 142 10.76 2.53 14.26
CA LEU A 142 12.17 2.92 14.20
C LEU A 142 12.42 4.19 13.36
N TRP A 143 11.37 4.87 12.92
CA TRP A 143 11.54 6.10 12.15
C TRP A 143 11.85 7.28 13.09
N PHE A 144 12.95 7.94 12.70
CA PHE A 144 13.70 9.10 13.23
C PHE A 144 14.67 8.83 14.37
#